data_AF-A0A5E4NF25-F1
#
_entry.id   AF-A0A5E4NF25-F1
#
_cell.length_a   1.000
_cell.length_b   1.000
_cell.length_c   1.000
_cell.angle_alpha   90.00
_cell.angle_beta   90.00
_cell.angle_gamma   90.00
#
_symmetry.space_group_name_H-M   'P 1'
#
loop_
_entity.id
_entity.type
_entity.pdbx_description
1 polymer ?
#
loop_
_entity_poly.entity_id
_entity_poly.type
_entity_poly.pdbx_seq_one_letter_code
_entity_poly.pdbx_strand_id
1 'polypeptide(L)' 'MNNRPSYYHSHSSFSNNSLAICKEIQRFESVHPSIYAIYDLIELIPDSIVAQQVRDHVVCIEG' A
#
# COMPACT_ATOMS: atom_id res chain seq x y z
N MET A 1 -48.49 4.92 -20.29
CA MET A 1 -47.06 5.23 -20.55
C MET A 1 -46.46 5.81 -19.28
N ASN A 2 -45.95 4.97 -18.37
CA ASN A 2 -45.35 5.43 -17.12
C ASN A 2 -43.82 5.44 -17.25
N ASN A 3 -43.28 6.61 -17.63
CA ASN A 3 -41.85 6.87 -17.63
C ASN A 3 -41.37 7.07 -16.18
N ARG A 4 -40.95 5.98 -15.54
CA ARG A 4 -40.29 6.02 -14.23
C ARG A 4 -38.83 6.48 -14.43
N PRO A 5 -38.36 7.56 -13.79
CA PRO A 5 -36.99 8.02 -13.99
C PRO A 5 -36.02 7.07 -13.28
N SER A 6 -35.03 6.60 -14.02
CA SER A 6 -33.96 5.72 -13.55
C SER A 6 -32.93 6.50 -12.71
N TYR A 7 -33.25 6.81 -11.45
CA TYR A 7 -32.33 7.53 -10.53
C TYR A 7 -31.14 6.69 -10.03
N TYR A 8 -30.89 5.50 -10.58
CA TYR A 8 -29.92 4.52 -10.04
C TYR A 8 -28.53 4.54 -10.69
N HIS A 9 -28.07 5.65 -11.28
CA HIS A 9 -26.80 5.65 -12.02
C HIS A 9 -25.60 6.37 -11.40
N SER A 10 -25.64 6.78 -10.12
CA SER A 10 -24.51 7.52 -9.51
C SER A 10 -23.90 6.93 -8.23
N HIS A 11 -24.24 5.69 -7.84
CA HIS A 11 -23.67 5.09 -6.62
C HIS A 11 -22.50 4.13 -6.85
N SER A 12 -22.13 3.86 -8.11
CA SER A 12 -21.07 2.91 -8.47
C SER A 12 -19.65 3.47 -8.30
N SER A 13 -19.45 4.77 -8.42
CA SER A 13 -18.10 5.38 -8.34
C SER A 13 -17.53 5.43 -6.92
N PHE A 14 -18.37 5.70 -5.91
CA PHE A 14 -17.93 5.76 -4.50
C PHE A 14 -17.50 4.39 -3.98
N SER A 15 -18.25 3.33 -4.33
CA SER A 15 -17.94 1.97 -3.89
C SER A 15 -16.65 1.41 -4.51
N ASN A 16 -16.35 1.80 -5.75
CA ASN A 16 -15.06 1.47 -6.38
C ASN A 16 -13.87 2.15 -5.71
N ASN A 17 -14.04 3.39 -5.24
CA ASN A 17 -12.97 4.12 -4.55
C ASN A 17 -12.69 3.51 -3.17
N SER A 18 -13.74 3.17 -2.41
CA SER A 18 -13.60 2.45 -1.13
C SER A 18 -12.87 1.11 -1.30
N LEU A 19 -13.23 0.35 -2.34
CA LEU A 19 -12.60 -0.94 -2.62
C LEU A 19 -11.12 -0.79 -3.04
N ALA A 20 -10.78 0.24 -3.83
CA ALA A 20 -9.41 0.53 -4.19
C ALA A 20 -8.56 0.89 -2.96
N ILE A 21 -9.09 1.72 -2.06
CA ILE A 21 -8.42 2.08 -0.80
C ILE A 21 -8.22 0.83 0.07
N CYS A 22 -9.24 -0.01 0.25
CA CYS A 22 -9.11 -1.25 1.03
C CYS A 22 -8.05 -2.19 0.44
N LYS A 23 -7.99 -2.33 -0.89
CA LYS A 23 -6.98 -3.14 -1.55
C LYS A 23 -5.58 -2.60 -1.34
N GLU A 24 -5.42 -1.28 -1.37
CA GLU A 24 -4.13 -0.66 -1.15
C GLU A 24 -3.68 -0.79 0.30
N ILE A 25 -4.59 -0.63 1.27
CA ILE A 25 -4.33 -0.92 2.69
C ILE A 25 -3.88 -2.37 2.87
N GLN A 26 -4.58 -3.33 2.26
CA GLN A 26 -4.18 -4.74 2.36
C GLN A 26 -2.81 -5.01 1.71
N ARG A 27 -2.50 -4.31 0.62
CA ARG A 27 -1.19 -4.36 -0.04
C ARG A 27 -0.09 -3.85 0.89
N PHE A 28 -0.32 -2.70 1.53
CA PHE A 28 0.58 -2.14 2.56
C PHE A 28 0.71 -3.08 3.76
N GLU A 29 -0.38 -3.54 4.36
CA GLU A 29 -0.34 -4.45 5.51
C GLU A 29 0.38 -5.77 5.19
N SER A 30 0.35 -6.23 3.94
CA SER A 30 1.05 -7.45 3.54
C SER A 30 2.57 -7.31 3.46
N VAL A 31 3.08 -6.09 3.22
CA VAL A 31 4.54 -5.82 3.21
C VAL A 31 5.06 -5.49 4.62
N HIS A 32 4.17 -5.14 5.55
CA HIS A 32 4.50 -4.68 6.91
C HIS A 32 5.22 -5.68 7.86
N PRO A 33 5.19 -7.02 7.69
CA PRO A 33 5.93 -7.89 8.60
C PRO A 33 7.42 -8.01 8.27
N SER A 34 7.76 -8.10 6.98
CA SER A 34 9.12 -8.42 6.54
C SER A 34 9.97 -7.18 6.29
N ILE A 35 9.38 -6.11 5.77
CA ILE A 35 10.10 -4.86 5.45
C ILE A 35 10.52 -4.14 6.75
N TYR A 36 9.65 -4.09 7.77
CA TYR A 36 9.97 -3.50 9.07
C TYR A 36 11.00 -4.34 9.82
N ALA A 37 10.89 -5.67 9.79
CA ALA A 37 11.92 -6.54 10.36
C ALA A 37 13.29 -6.32 9.70
N ILE A 38 13.33 -6.04 8.38
CA ILE A 38 14.58 -5.70 7.70
C ILE A 38 15.10 -4.34 8.17
N TYR A 39 14.26 -3.31 8.35
CA TYR A 39 14.69 -2.03 8.91
C TYR A 39 15.26 -2.17 10.33
N ASP A 40 14.63 -2.98 11.19
CA ASP A 40 15.12 -3.28 12.53
C ASP A 40 16.52 -3.94 12.47
N LEU A 41 16.73 -4.86 11.51
CA LEU A 41 18.03 -5.50 11.31
C LEU A 41 19.10 -4.53 10.77
N ILE A 42 18.71 -3.58 9.92
CA ILE A 42 19.61 -2.55 9.40
C ILE A 42 20.09 -1.62 10.53
N GLU A 43 19.24 -1.32 11.52
CA GLU A 43 19.63 -0.51 12.68
C GLU A 43 20.75 -1.14 13.51
N LEU A 44 20.94 -2.46 13.43
CA LEU A 44 22.02 -3.18 14.10
C LEU A 44 23.37 -3.08 13.36
N ILE A 45 23.41 -2.52 12.15
CA ILE A 45 24.65 -2.36 11.37
C ILE A 45 25.39 -1.11 11.86
N PRO A 46 26.62 -1.25 12.41
CA PRO A 46 27.36 -0.12 12.97
C PRO A 46 27.95 0.82 11.91
N ASP A 47 28.22 0.30 10.70
CA ASP A 47 28.70 1.09 9.58
C ASP A 47 27.53 1.82 8.90
N SER A 48 27.51 3.14 9.04
CA SER A 48 26.43 3.98 8.51
C SER A 48 26.37 4.02 6.99
N ILE A 49 27.49 3.82 6.30
CA ILE A 49 27.55 3.79 4.83
C ILE A 49 26.91 2.49 4.34
N VAL A 50 27.29 1.37 4.94
CA VAL A 50 26.72 0.05 4.61
C VAL A 50 25.22 0.02 4.96
N ALA A 51 24.84 0.51 6.14
CA ALA A 51 23.44 0.58 6.53
C ALA A 51 22.60 1.41 5.54
N GLN A 52 23.14 2.52 5.03
CA GLN A 52 22.46 3.33 4.02
C GLN A 52 22.32 2.61 2.67
N GLN A 53 23.39 1.96 2.19
CA GLN A 53 23.33 1.19 0.94
C GLN A 53 22.29 0.07 1.01
N VAL A 54 22.20 -0.62 2.15
CA VAL A 54 21.19 -1.67 2.36
C VAL A 54 19.78 -1.06 2.39
N ARG A 55 19.57 0.10 3.02
CA ARG A 55 18.27 0.81 2.96
C ARG A 55 17.86 1.10 1.52
N ASP A 56 18.79 1.63 0.72
CA ASP A 56 18.50 2.01 -0.67
C ASP A 56 18.11 0.77 -1.50
N HIS A 57 18.75 -0.38 -1.27
CA HIS A 57 18.37 -1.64 -1.92
C HIS A 57 17.01 -2.16 -1.48
N VAL A 58 16.64 -2.02 -0.20
CA VAL A 58 15.35 -2.46 0.32
C VAL A 58 14.20 -1.63 -0.25
N VAL A 59 14.39 -0.32 -0.41
CA VAL A 59 13.40 0.56 -1.05
C VAL A 59 13.08 0.13 -2.49
N CYS A 60 14.05 -0.41 -3.23
CA CYS A 60 13.82 -0.95 -4.57
C CYS A 60 12.98 -2.24 -4.61
N ILE A 61 12.84 -2.96 -3.48
CA ILE A 61 12.06 -4.20 -3.38
C ILE A 61 10.58 -3.91 -3.12
N GLU A 62 10.24 -2.73 -2.57
CA GLU A 62 8.86 -2.27 -2.36
C GLU A 62 8.15 -1.75 -3.64
N GLY A 63 8.78 -1.88 -4.81
CA GLY A 63 8.24 -1.44 -6.11
C GLY A 63 7.14 -2.32 -6.71
#